data_AF-A0A843GL84-F1
#
_entry.id   AF-A0A843GL84-F1
#
_cell.length_a   1.000
_cell.length_b   1.000
_cell.length_c   1.000
_cell.angle_alpha   90.00
_cell.angle_beta   90.00
_cell.angle_gamma   90.00
#
_symmetry.space_group_name_H-M   'P 1'
#
loop_
_entity.id
_entity.type
_entity.pdbx_description
1 polymer ?
#
loop_
_entity_poly.entity_id
_entity_poly.type
_entity_poly.pdbx_seq_one_letter_code
_entity_poly.pdbx_strand_id
1 'polypeptide(L)'
;MIPVTLYKRDARNNILRWQINQLDDGTISIAHGIFAHKPHVEFINPTMKKANEVQSRINAKRKEGYKAIEDLWDNSPDKIFDDQYTYTYLKTYLPKYNTTSEGFVLPMLAKTLEDNKPFEKCGTMLGQYKINGLRCIVGAEKIVGDLFNNFRLTYTSREGTRWNLEWMDEIITSQLSDDMINMMIEEGVCLDGELYLPGYSVNDINSFVKNNTLLQHYQLQYWCYDLTMEAITAYTRNEELEKAIKGGTTGFVTKAQHLDNKKQFLVIPSYNIDNITTATDRRNLFIDLGFEGLIVRNPEAEYAFGKRNSSMFKYKKKLDGKFIIIDIQEDKRGLPIYTLINDINDETFECTINLPQEEQKKQLNMKQYLIGKMGLVEYRERSGKKEVPFHAKLLKIFI
;
A
#
# COMPACT_ATOMS: atom_id res chain seq x y z
N MET A 1 -10.68 -13.91 27.41
CA MET A 1 -9.55 -12.99 27.16
C MET A 1 -10.06 -11.57 27.31
N ILE A 2 -9.27 -10.60 27.81
CA ILE A 2 -9.75 -9.21 27.89
C ILE A 2 -9.90 -8.66 26.45
N PRO A 3 -11.02 -8.00 26.11
CA PRO A 3 -11.18 -7.39 24.80
C PRO A 3 -10.07 -6.37 24.52
N VAL A 4 -9.40 -6.49 23.38
CA VAL A 4 -8.40 -5.50 22.95
C VAL A 4 -9.09 -4.46 22.10
N THR A 5 -8.93 -3.19 22.47
CA THR A 5 -9.51 -2.05 21.74
C THR A 5 -8.40 -1.15 21.23
N LEU A 6 -8.40 -0.86 19.93
CA LEU A 6 -7.44 0.00 19.29
C LEU A 6 -8.14 1.16 18.56
N TYR A 7 -7.42 2.27 18.45
CA TYR A 7 -7.92 3.51 17.88
C TYR A 7 -6.97 4.08 16.82
N LYS A 8 -7.52 4.78 15.83
CA LYS A 8 -6.75 5.61 14.87
C LYS A 8 -7.63 6.71 14.27
N ARG A 9 -7.04 7.62 13.49
CA ARG A 9 -7.79 8.62 12.72
C ARG A 9 -8.07 8.14 11.29
N ASP A 10 -9.27 8.42 10.79
CA ASP A 10 -9.60 8.25 9.38
C ASP A 10 -9.11 9.45 8.53
N ALA A 11 -9.40 9.41 7.22
CA ALA A 11 -9.01 10.50 6.32
C ALA A 11 -9.69 11.85 6.62
N ARG A 12 -10.83 11.84 7.32
CA ARG A 12 -11.61 13.02 7.74
C ARG A 12 -11.31 13.42 9.18
N ASN A 13 -10.27 12.84 9.80
CA ASN A 13 -9.87 13.02 11.19
C ASN A 13 -10.89 12.52 12.24
N ASN A 14 -11.88 11.72 11.83
CA ASN A 14 -12.73 11.01 12.80
C ASN A 14 -11.92 9.94 13.51
N ILE A 15 -12.23 9.70 14.77
CA ILE A 15 -11.63 8.62 15.56
C ILE A 15 -12.35 7.31 15.19
N LEU A 16 -11.60 6.34 14.71
CA LEU A 16 -12.06 4.98 14.48
C LEU A 16 -11.76 4.12 15.70
N ARG A 17 -12.70 3.24 16.04
CA ARG A 17 -12.53 2.16 17.02
C ARG A 17 -12.47 0.83 16.28
N TRP A 18 -11.54 -0.03 16.66
CA TRP A 18 -11.51 -1.43 16.30
C TRP A 18 -11.32 -2.25 17.58
N GLN A 19 -12.21 -3.19 17.85
CA GLN A 19 -12.21 -4.02 19.04
C GLN A 19 -12.27 -5.49 18.62
N ILE A 20 -11.48 -6.32 19.30
CA ILE A 20 -11.49 -7.78 19.12
C ILE A 20 -11.66 -8.45 20.48
N ASN A 21 -12.55 -9.43 20.53
CA ASN A 21 -12.77 -10.26 21.71
C ASN A 21 -12.86 -11.73 21.31
N GLN A 22 -12.32 -12.61 22.14
CA GLN A 22 -12.52 -14.05 22.01
C GLN A 22 -13.56 -14.48 23.04
N LEU A 23 -14.67 -15.03 22.56
CA LEU A 23 -15.78 -15.53 23.34
C LEU A 23 -15.47 -16.92 23.93
N ASP A 24 -16.26 -17.36 24.90
CA ASP A 24 -16.05 -18.60 25.64
C ASP A 24 -16.18 -19.86 24.75
N ASP A 25 -16.98 -19.78 23.69
CA ASP A 25 -17.13 -20.82 22.66
C ASP A 25 -15.97 -20.84 21.64
N GLY A 26 -14.98 -19.96 21.82
CA GLY A 26 -13.83 -19.78 20.93
C GLY A 26 -14.08 -18.82 19.77
N THR A 27 -15.32 -18.38 19.54
CA THR A 27 -15.68 -17.44 18.46
C THR A 27 -14.98 -16.09 18.68
N ILE A 28 -14.44 -15.51 17.61
CA ILE A 28 -13.83 -14.18 17.62
C ILE A 28 -14.90 -13.16 17.20
N SER A 29 -15.23 -12.23 18.09
CA SER A 29 -16.05 -11.06 17.80
C SER A 29 -15.15 -9.88 17.42
N ILE A 30 -15.46 -9.23 16.30
CA ILE A 30 -14.79 -8.00 15.87
C ILE A 30 -15.84 -6.90 15.76
N ALA A 31 -15.63 -5.80 16.48
CA ALA A 31 -16.45 -4.60 16.38
C ALA A 31 -15.63 -3.44 15.82
N HIS A 32 -16.11 -2.76 14.78
CA HIS A 32 -15.40 -1.62 14.19
C HIS A 32 -16.32 -0.52 13.68
N GLY A 33 -15.84 0.72 13.69
CA GLY A 33 -16.60 1.88 13.23
C GLY A 33 -16.04 3.20 13.74
N ILE A 34 -16.78 4.29 13.54
CA ILE A 34 -16.47 5.58 14.16
C ILE A 34 -16.73 5.47 15.66
N PHE A 35 -15.81 5.98 16.48
CA PHE A 35 -15.98 6.04 17.92
C PHE A 35 -17.24 6.85 18.30
N ALA A 36 -17.90 6.49 19.41
CA ALA A 36 -19.20 7.03 19.82
C ALA A 36 -20.38 6.80 18.83
N HIS A 37 -20.20 5.97 17.79
CA HIS A 37 -21.28 5.55 16.90
C HIS A 37 -21.50 4.03 17.01
N LYS A 38 -22.67 3.58 16.53
CA LYS A 38 -22.99 2.14 16.48
C LYS A 38 -21.96 1.41 15.60
N PRO A 39 -21.20 0.44 16.14
CA PRO A 39 -20.21 -0.28 15.36
C PRO A 39 -20.88 -1.32 14.46
N HIS A 40 -20.16 -1.68 13.38
CA HIS A 40 -20.39 -2.96 12.71
C HIS A 40 -19.76 -4.06 13.54
N VAL A 41 -20.46 -5.18 13.65
CA VAL A 41 -20.00 -6.35 14.43
C VAL A 41 -20.02 -7.57 13.52
N GLU A 42 -18.91 -8.30 13.51
CA GLU A 42 -18.72 -9.52 12.75
C GLU A 42 -18.24 -10.64 13.69
N PHE A 43 -18.65 -11.87 13.40
CA PHE A 43 -18.26 -13.05 14.15
C PHE A 43 -17.48 -14.01 13.25
N ILE A 44 -16.35 -14.48 13.75
CA ILE A 44 -15.42 -15.34 13.03
C ILE A 44 -15.19 -16.58 13.88
N ASN A 45 -15.47 -17.75 13.32
CA ASN A 45 -15.13 -19.02 13.95
C ASN A 45 -13.67 -19.34 13.62
N PRO A 46 -12.73 -19.29 14.57
CA PRO A 46 -11.35 -19.63 14.28
C PRO A 46 -11.24 -21.11 13.91
N THR A 47 -10.48 -21.43 12.87
CA THR A 47 -10.17 -22.82 12.55
C THR A 47 -9.17 -23.38 13.57
N MET A 48 -9.34 -24.65 13.95
CA MET A 48 -8.57 -25.43 14.96
C MET A 48 -7.03 -25.45 14.80
N LYS A 49 -6.43 -24.74 13.83
CA LYS A 49 -5.01 -24.84 13.45
C LYS A 49 -4.16 -23.58 13.69
N LYS A 50 -4.67 -22.49 14.28
CA LYS A 50 -3.82 -21.35 14.65
C LYS A 50 -3.97 -20.97 16.12
N ALA A 51 -2.95 -21.30 16.91
CA ALA A 51 -2.83 -20.91 18.32
C ALA A 51 -2.75 -19.38 18.56
N ASN A 52 -2.90 -18.52 17.55
CA ASN A 52 -2.78 -17.07 17.75
C ASN A 52 -3.48 -16.17 16.71
N GLU A 53 -4.67 -16.54 16.22
CA GLU A 53 -5.41 -15.72 15.22
C GLU A 53 -5.72 -14.30 15.75
N VAL A 54 -6.10 -14.18 17.02
CA VAL A 54 -6.39 -12.90 17.68
C VAL A 54 -5.18 -11.97 17.61
N GLN A 55 -3.99 -12.44 18.05
CA GLN A 55 -2.77 -11.63 17.99
C GLN A 55 -2.37 -11.27 16.56
N SER A 56 -2.55 -12.19 15.60
CA SER A 56 -2.26 -11.89 14.20
C SER A 56 -3.11 -10.72 13.67
N ARG A 57 -4.38 -10.61 14.09
CA ARG A 57 -5.27 -9.52 13.69
C ARG A 57 -4.92 -8.22 14.41
N ILE A 58 -4.56 -8.28 15.69
CA ILE A 58 -4.05 -7.14 16.45
C ILE A 58 -2.80 -6.58 15.77
N ASN A 59 -1.83 -7.43 15.45
CA ASN A 59 -0.59 -7.03 14.78
C ASN A 59 -0.86 -6.40 13.40
N ALA A 60 -1.79 -6.97 12.63
CA ALA A 60 -2.19 -6.38 11.35
C ALA A 60 -2.80 -4.98 11.52
N LYS A 61 -3.61 -4.76 12.55
CA LYS A 61 -4.19 -3.43 12.83
C LYS A 61 -3.14 -2.43 13.31
N ARG A 62 -2.22 -2.84 14.18
CA ARG A 62 -1.09 -2.01 14.61
C ARG A 62 -0.25 -1.52 13.42
N LYS A 63 0.00 -2.38 12.43
CA LYS A 63 0.66 -1.99 11.17
C LYS A 63 -0.11 -0.95 10.34
N GLU A 64 -1.43 -0.88 10.48
CA GLU A 64 -2.24 0.19 9.86
C GLU A 64 -2.25 1.50 10.68
N GLY A 65 -1.50 1.57 11.77
CA GLY A 65 -1.40 2.72 12.68
C GLY A 65 -2.43 2.76 13.81
N TYR A 66 -3.12 1.64 14.08
CA TYR A 66 -3.98 1.54 15.26
C TYR A 66 -3.14 1.42 16.55
N LYS A 67 -3.55 2.14 17.60
CA LYS A 67 -2.90 2.16 18.92
C LYS A 67 -3.90 1.85 20.03
N ALA A 68 -3.48 1.12 21.05
CA ALA A 68 -4.24 0.98 22.29
C ALA A 68 -4.14 2.29 23.10
N ILE A 69 -5.01 2.48 24.09
CA ILE A 69 -4.93 3.67 24.95
C ILE A 69 -3.61 3.71 25.70
N GLU A 70 -3.16 2.57 26.24
CA GLU A 70 -1.88 2.46 26.95
C GLU A 70 -0.66 2.85 26.10
N ASP A 71 -0.76 2.82 24.77
CA ASP A 71 0.35 3.16 23.86
C ASP A 71 0.44 4.67 23.57
N LEU A 72 -0.50 5.50 24.04
CA LEU A 72 -0.60 6.91 23.66
C LEU A 72 0.18 7.84 24.58
N TRP A 73 0.38 7.46 25.84
CA TRP A 73 1.06 8.28 26.83
C TRP A 73 1.57 7.43 28.00
N ASP A 74 2.71 7.81 28.61
CA ASP A 74 3.29 7.05 29.73
C ASP A 74 2.39 6.97 30.98
N ASN A 75 1.54 7.99 31.18
CA ASN A 75 0.53 8.04 32.26
C ASN A 75 -0.89 7.79 31.71
N SER A 76 -1.03 6.86 30.77
CA SER A 76 -2.34 6.49 30.24
C SER A 76 -3.26 5.98 31.37
N PRO A 77 -4.56 6.32 31.33
CA PRO A 77 -5.47 5.88 32.38
C PRO A 77 -5.68 4.36 32.34
N ASP A 78 -5.48 3.68 33.47
CA ASP A 78 -5.71 2.23 33.63
C ASP A 78 -7.17 1.82 33.38
N LYS A 79 -8.10 2.77 33.52
CA LYS A 79 -9.53 2.59 33.29
C LYS A 79 -10.10 3.74 32.49
N ILE A 80 -10.94 3.40 31.54
CA ILE A 80 -11.74 4.35 30.80
C ILE A 80 -12.98 4.69 31.63
N PHE A 81 -13.13 5.96 32.02
CA PHE A 81 -14.15 6.38 32.99
C PHE A 81 -15.52 6.67 32.35
N ASP A 82 -15.57 7.17 31.11
CA ASP A 82 -16.77 7.32 30.26
C ASP A 82 -16.39 7.64 28.79
N ASP A 83 -17.36 7.58 27.86
CA ASP A 83 -17.15 7.82 26.43
C ASP A 83 -16.69 9.26 26.11
N GLN A 84 -17.11 10.26 26.89
CA GLN A 84 -16.79 11.68 26.67
C GLN A 84 -15.34 11.99 27.05
N TYR A 85 -14.89 11.47 28.20
CA TYR A 85 -13.51 11.53 28.63
C TYR A 85 -12.62 10.79 27.63
N THR A 86 -13.03 9.59 27.19
CA THR A 86 -12.30 8.82 26.16
C THR A 86 -12.15 9.60 24.87
N TYR A 87 -13.23 10.21 24.39
CA TYR A 87 -13.20 11.02 23.17
C TYR A 87 -12.21 12.17 23.30
N THR A 88 -12.25 12.88 24.43
CA THR A 88 -11.35 14.00 24.71
C THR A 88 -9.89 13.55 24.77
N TYR A 89 -9.61 12.47 25.50
CA TYR A 89 -8.28 11.87 25.61
C TYR A 89 -7.75 11.45 24.23
N LEU A 90 -8.52 10.66 23.48
CA LEU A 90 -8.15 10.21 22.14
C LEU A 90 -7.97 11.39 21.18
N LYS A 91 -8.81 12.43 21.27
CA LYS A 91 -8.68 13.64 20.44
C LYS A 91 -7.37 14.37 20.72
N THR A 92 -6.89 14.38 21.96
CA THR A 92 -5.64 15.03 22.38
C THR A 92 -4.41 14.20 22.04
N TYR A 93 -4.41 12.90 22.36
CA TYR A 93 -3.20 12.07 22.34
C TYR A 93 -3.08 11.16 21.12
N LEU A 94 -4.16 10.91 20.36
CA LEU A 94 -3.98 10.19 19.08
C LEU A 94 -3.17 11.04 18.12
N PRO A 95 -2.09 10.49 17.55
CA PRO A 95 -1.29 11.16 16.55
C PRO A 95 -2.13 11.79 15.44
N LYS A 96 -1.70 12.96 14.97
CA LYS A 96 -2.30 13.65 13.81
C LYS A 96 -2.27 12.76 12.58
N TYR A 97 -1.17 12.02 12.39
CA TYR A 97 -0.96 11.07 11.31
C TYR A 97 -0.83 9.66 11.83
N ASN A 98 -1.26 8.67 11.04
CA ASN A 98 -1.10 7.27 11.43
C ASN A 98 0.39 6.93 11.46
N THR A 99 0.85 6.45 12.61
CA THR A 99 2.25 6.06 12.83
C THR A 99 2.37 4.61 13.29
N THR A 100 3.53 3.99 13.09
CA THR A 100 3.84 2.70 13.72
C THR A 100 4.05 2.85 15.23
N SER A 101 4.31 1.74 15.93
CA SER A 101 4.70 1.76 17.34
C SER A 101 5.94 2.61 17.60
N GLU A 102 6.89 2.62 16.68
CA GLU A 102 8.17 3.32 16.77
C GLU A 102 8.09 4.79 16.31
N GLY A 103 6.89 5.28 16.02
CA GLY A 103 6.67 6.68 15.62
C GLY A 103 6.88 6.97 14.14
N PHE A 104 7.20 5.97 13.30
CA PHE A 104 7.33 6.18 11.85
C PHE A 104 5.98 6.59 11.25
N VAL A 105 5.95 7.74 10.57
CA VAL A 105 4.75 8.26 9.92
C VAL A 105 4.49 7.49 8.63
N LEU A 106 3.31 6.88 8.52
CA LEU A 106 2.96 6.07 7.35
C LEU A 106 2.82 6.95 6.09
N PRO A 107 3.26 6.48 4.92
CA PRO A 107 3.20 7.29 3.70
C PRO A 107 1.81 7.27 3.05
N MET A 108 1.55 8.21 2.13
CA MET A 108 0.25 8.41 1.48
C MET A 108 -0.16 7.23 0.61
N LEU A 109 -1.44 6.81 0.62
CA LEU A 109 -1.91 5.64 -0.14
C LEU A 109 -2.87 6.03 -1.27
N ALA A 110 -2.71 5.40 -2.43
CA ALA A 110 -3.57 5.63 -3.58
C ALA A 110 -4.94 4.95 -3.45
N LYS A 111 -6.02 5.66 -3.84
CA LYS A 111 -7.32 5.07 -4.15
C LYS A 111 -7.30 4.49 -5.58
N THR A 112 -8.21 3.59 -5.93
CA THR A 112 -8.36 3.15 -7.32
C THR A 112 -9.05 4.25 -8.14
N LEU A 113 -8.52 4.58 -9.32
CA LEU A 113 -9.21 5.38 -10.32
C LEU A 113 -10.22 4.48 -11.06
N GLU A 114 -11.49 4.85 -11.05
CA GLU A 114 -12.57 4.03 -11.61
C GLU A 114 -13.33 4.75 -12.72
N ASP A 115 -13.54 6.06 -12.58
CA ASP A 115 -14.33 6.89 -13.50
C ASP A 115 -13.71 8.29 -13.66
N ASN A 116 -14.42 9.15 -14.40
CA ASN A 116 -13.97 10.51 -14.72
C ASN A 116 -14.16 11.53 -13.59
N LYS A 117 -14.87 11.17 -12.50
CA LYS A 117 -15.24 12.12 -11.43
C LYS A 117 -14.06 12.83 -10.77
N PRO A 118 -12.88 12.21 -10.56
CA PRO A 118 -11.73 12.93 -10.02
C PRO A 118 -11.33 14.13 -10.87
N PHE A 119 -11.35 13.99 -12.20
CA PHE A 119 -11.00 15.06 -13.14
C PHE A 119 -12.09 16.13 -13.21
N GLU A 120 -13.37 15.75 -13.19
CA GLU A 120 -14.48 16.72 -13.12
C GLU A 120 -14.41 17.60 -11.87
N LYS A 121 -13.92 17.03 -10.76
CA LYS A 121 -13.80 17.73 -9.47
C LYS A 121 -12.53 18.58 -9.37
N CYS A 122 -11.40 18.05 -9.84
CA CYS A 122 -10.07 18.63 -9.58
C CYS A 122 -9.44 19.26 -10.83
N GLY A 123 -10.02 19.10 -12.01
CA GLY A 123 -9.43 19.52 -13.28
C GLY A 123 -8.23 18.63 -13.67
N THR A 124 -7.24 19.25 -14.31
CA THR A 124 -5.99 18.61 -14.73
C THR A 124 -5.24 18.04 -13.52
N MET A 125 -4.84 16.77 -13.61
CA MET A 125 -4.09 16.06 -12.57
C MET A 125 -2.67 15.71 -13.03
N LEU A 126 -1.77 15.43 -12.08
CA LEU A 126 -0.39 15.05 -12.34
C LEU A 126 -0.26 13.53 -12.47
N GLY A 127 0.10 13.04 -13.64
CA GLY A 127 0.28 11.64 -14.00
C GLY A 127 1.73 11.17 -13.93
N GLN A 128 2.00 10.02 -13.33
CA GLN A 128 3.34 9.43 -13.17
C GLN A 128 3.32 7.91 -13.39
N TYR A 129 4.47 7.29 -13.63
CA TYR A 129 4.57 5.83 -13.75
C TYR A 129 4.08 5.13 -12.47
N LYS A 130 3.28 4.07 -12.61
CA LYS A 130 3.10 3.11 -11.50
C LYS A 130 4.16 2.03 -11.62
N ILE A 131 5.13 2.06 -10.70
CA ILE A 131 6.25 1.12 -10.66
C ILE A 131 5.88 -0.12 -9.83
N ASN A 132 6.23 -1.32 -10.28
CA ASN A 132 5.97 -2.58 -9.57
C ASN A 132 7.20 -2.99 -8.72
N GLY A 133 7.53 -2.19 -7.72
CA GLY A 133 8.68 -2.41 -6.84
C GLY A 133 8.29 -2.54 -5.37
N LEU A 134 9.20 -2.13 -4.48
CA LEU A 134 8.94 -1.97 -3.06
C LEU A 134 9.05 -0.52 -2.62
N ARG A 135 7.95 0.06 -2.15
CA ARG A 135 7.95 1.44 -1.64
C ARG A 135 8.97 1.68 -0.54
N CYS A 136 9.78 2.72 -0.71
CA CYS A 136 10.79 3.18 0.22
C CYS A 136 10.63 4.67 0.52
N ILE A 137 10.59 5.00 1.80
CA ILE A 137 10.73 6.36 2.30
C ILE A 137 12.19 6.55 2.69
N VAL A 138 12.86 7.50 2.03
CA VAL A 138 14.25 7.86 2.31
C VAL A 138 14.27 9.16 3.11
N GLY A 139 14.60 9.06 4.40
CA GLY A 139 14.76 10.22 5.30
C GLY A 139 16.21 10.39 5.73
N ALA A 140 16.51 11.38 6.56
CA ALA A 140 17.83 11.58 7.15
C ALA A 140 17.78 11.59 8.68
N GLU A 141 18.83 11.06 9.32
CA GLU A 141 19.03 11.11 10.78
C GLU A 141 20.37 11.75 11.08
N LYS A 142 20.41 12.73 12.01
CA LYS A 142 21.67 13.28 12.52
C LYS A 142 22.46 12.20 13.27
N ILE A 143 23.76 12.15 13.02
CA ILE A 143 24.69 11.33 13.81
C ILE A 143 25.31 12.23 14.88
N VAL A 144 25.03 11.92 16.14
CA VAL A 144 25.60 12.67 17.27
C VAL A 144 27.01 12.15 17.54
N GLY A 145 28.00 13.05 17.49
CA GLY A 145 29.39 12.75 17.87
C GLY A 145 30.32 12.33 16.74
N ASP A 146 29.84 12.28 15.49
CA ASP A 146 30.70 12.15 14.30
C ASP A 146 30.98 13.54 13.72
N LEU A 147 32.26 13.95 13.75
CA LEU A 147 32.73 15.25 13.25
C LEU A 147 32.81 15.32 11.72
N PHE A 148 32.73 14.18 11.03
CA PHE A 148 32.94 14.09 9.58
C PHE A 148 31.65 13.71 8.83
N ASN A 149 30.78 12.90 9.44
CA ASN A 149 29.47 12.55 8.89
C ASN A 149 28.34 12.96 9.84
N ASN A 150 27.76 14.13 9.59
CA ASN A 150 26.80 14.74 10.49
C ASN A 150 25.42 14.07 10.42
N PHE A 151 25.19 13.24 9.40
CA PHE A 151 23.93 12.54 9.16
C PHE A 151 24.15 11.25 8.36
N ARG A 152 23.13 10.38 8.36
CA ARG A 152 22.98 9.24 7.44
C ARG A 152 21.60 9.21 6.84
N LEU A 153 21.44 8.56 5.69
CA LEU A 153 20.11 8.29 5.16
C LEU A 153 19.47 7.08 5.86
N THR A 154 18.16 7.03 5.79
CA THR A 154 17.33 5.98 6.38
C THR A 154 16.40 5.44 5.31
N TYR A 155 16.25 4.12 5.24
CA TYR A 155 15.46 3.47 4.20
C TYR A 155 14.33 2.70 4.87
N THR A 156 13.11 3.21 4.75
CA THR A 156 11.97 2.67 5.48
C THR A 156 10.88 2.20 4.53
N SER A 157 10.45 0.95 4.69
CA SER A 157 9.32 0.40 3.95
C SER A 157 8.02 1.15 4.26
N ARG A 158 7.00 0.91 3.43
CA ARG A 158 5.62 1.37 3.68
C ARG A 158 5.08 1.06 5.09
N GLU A 159 5.49 -0.04 5.72
CA GLU A 159 5.00 -0.48 7.04
C GLU A 159 5.94 -0.10 8.20
N GLY A 160 6.99 0.69 7.95
CA GLY A 160 7.94 1.13 8.99
C GLY A 160 9.14 0.21 9.19
N THR A 161 9.24 -0.92 8.48
CA THR A 161 10.45 -1.76 8.53
C THR A 161 11.64 -1.03 7.91
N ARG A 162 12.74 -0.91 8.66
CA ARG A 162 14.03 -0.38 8.20
C ARG A 162 14.75 -1.40 7.31
N TRP A 163 15.39 -0.91 6.26
CA TRP A 163 16.21 -1.70 5.32
C TRP A 163 17.67 -1.27 5.41
N ASN A 164 18.57 -2.24 5.28
CA ASN A 164 20.01 -2.04 5.29
C ASN A 164 20.46 -1.72 3.85
N LEU A 165 20.46 -0.44 3.49
CA LEU A 165 20.75 0.07 2.15
C LEU A 165 21.70 1.27 2.21
N GLU A 166 22.54 1.34 3.24
CA GLU A 166 23.47 2.45 3.50
C GLU A 166 24.48 2.67 2.34
N TRP A 167 24.70 1.65 1.50
CA TRP A 167 25.49 1.79 0.28
C TRP A 167 24.87 2.76 -0.75
N MET A 168 23.58 3.10 -0.62
CA MET A 168 22.90 4.10 -1.46
C MET A 168 23.10 5.54 -0.99
N ASP A 169 23.71 5.77 0.18
CA ASP A 169 23.80 7.10 0.80
C ASP A 169 24.53 8.10 -0.10
N GLU A 170 25.75 7.76 -0.54
CA GLU A 170 26.53 8.62 -1.44
C GLU A 170 25.86 8.78 -2.82
N ILE A 171 25.20 7.73 -3.30
CA ILE A 171 24.48 7.74 -4.59
C ILE A 171 23.35 8.76 -4.55
N ILE A 172 22.53 8.76 -3.50
CA ILE A 172 21.39 9.67 -3.38
C ILE A 172 21.87 11.07 -3.01
N THR A 173 22.70 11.22 -1.96
CA THR A 173 23.14 12.54 -1.48
C THR A 173 23.94 13.32 -2.53
N SER A 174 24.75 12.66 -3.37
CA SER A 174 25.50 13.34 -4.44
C SER A 174 24.58 14.01 -5.48
N GLN A 175 23.34 13.54 -5.62
CA GLN A 175 22.36 14.03 -6.59
C GLN A 175 21.40 15.07 -6.02
N LEU A 176 21.35 15.21 -4.69
CA LEU A 176 20.52 16.20 -4.00
C LEU A 176 21.25 17.54 -3.85
N SER A 177 20.48 18.63 -3.78
CA SER A 177 20.95 19.94 -3.34
C SER A 177 21.18 19.96 -1.83
N ASP A 178 22.07 20.85 -1.38
CA ASP A 178 22.34 21.04 0.05
C ASP A 178 21.07 21.50 0.80
N ASP A 179 20.24 22.33 0.17
CA ASP A 179 18.95 22.77 0.73
C ASP A 179 18.01 21.59 0.98
N MET A 180 17.94 20.62 0.06
CA MET A 180 17.12 19.42 0.24
C MET A 180 17.66 18.56 1.38
N ILE A 181 18.98 18.36 1.45
CA ILE A 181 19.61 17.62 2.56
C ILE A 181 19.29 18.30 3.90
N ASN A 182 19.39 19.63 3.97
CA ASN A 182 19.06 20.40 5.16
C ASN A 182 17.57 20.24 5.55
N MET A 183 16.64 20.32 4.59
CA MET A 183 15.22 20.05 4.85
C MET A 183 14.98 18.62 5.34
N MET A 184 15.69 17.62 4.80
CA MET A 184 15.57 16.24 5.27
C MET A 184 16.01 16.08 6.73
N ILE A 185 17.05 16.81 7.12
CA ILE A 185 17.66 16.72 8.45
C ILE A 185 16.90 17.55 9.50
N GLU A 186 16.57 18.79 9.19
CA GLU A 186 16.01 19.75 10.15
C GLU A 186 14.48 19.70 10.20
N GLU A 187 13.82 19.46 9.07
CA GLU A 187 12.35 19.47 8.95
C GLU A 187 11.76 18.05 8.82
N GLY A 188 12.61 17.03 8.67
CA GLY A 188 12.18 15.64 8.51
C GLY A 188 11.52 15.36 7.15
N VAL A 189 11.78 16.18 6.14
CA VAL A 189 11.35 15.90 4.76
C VAL A 189 11.96 14.57 4.32
N CYS A 190 11.18 13.72 3.67
CA CYS A 190 11.69 12.47 3.12
C CYS A 190 11.37 12.38 1.63
N LEU A 191 12.23 11.69 0.89
CA LEU A 191 11.92 11.25 -0.46
C LEU A 191 10.92 10.08 -0.38
N ASP A 192 9.87 10.13 -1.19
CA ASP A 192 8.90 9.04 -1.34
C ASP A 192 9.04 8.45 -2.74
N GLY A 193 9.33 7.15 -2.77
CA GLY A 193 9.72 6.46 -3.99
C GLY A 193 9.60 4.96 -3.89
N GLU A 194 10.09 4.28 -4.91
CA GLU A 194 10.06 2.82 -5.02
C GLU A 194 11.50 2.29 -5.20
N LEU A 195 11.89 1.28 -4.42
CA LEU A 195 13.02 0.42 -4.78
C LEU A 195 12.60 -0.50 -5.90
N TYR A 196 13.38 -0.49 -6.96
CA TYR A 196 13.03 -1.17 -8.20
C TYR A 196 14.28 -1.62 -8.94
N LEU A 197 14.16 -2.69 -9.71
CA LEU A 197 15.17 -3.14 -10.65
C LEU A 197 14.46 -3.63 -11.92
N PRO A 198 14.60 -2.93 -13.07
CA PRO A 198 13.90 -3.30 -14.29
C PRO A 198 14.17 -4.76 -14.69
N GLY A 199 13.13 -5.45 -15.16
CA GLY A 199 13.20 -6.86 -15.58
C GLY A 199 13.02 -7.90 -14.48
N TYR A 200 12.91 -7.48 -13.21
CA TYR A 200 12.69 -8.38 -12.07
C TYR A 200 11.28 -8.28 -11.51
N SER A 201 10.78 -9.37 -10.92
CA SER A 201 9.49 -9.36 -10.23
C SER A 201 9.58 -8.67 -8.87
N VAL A 202 8.44 -8.24 -8.32
CA VAL A 202 8.38 -7.66 -6.97
C VAL A 202 8.88 -8.64 -5.88
N ASN A 203 8.72 -9.95 -6.09
CA ASN A 203 9.22 -10.96 -5.17
C ASN A 203 10.75 -11.04 -5.20
N ASP A 204 11.34 -10.94 -6.39
CA ASP A 204 12.80 -10.89 -6.56
C ASP A 204 13.36 -9.64 -5.88
N ILE A 205 12.76 -8.47 -6.14
CA ILE A 205 13.14 -7.20 -5.51
C ILE A 205 13.07 -7.30 -3.98
N ASN A 206 11.99 -7.89 -3.44
CA ASN A 206 11.87 -8.14 -2.01
C ASN A 206 12.95 -9.07 -1.45
N SER A 207 13.43 -10.03 -2.25
CA SER A 207 14.58 -10.84 -1.85
C SER A 207 15.88 -10.03 -1.88
N PHE A 208 16.09 -9.19 -2.89
CA PHE A 208 17.31 -8.39 -3.04
C PHE A 208 17.46 -7.38 -1.92
N VAL A 209 16.39 -6.67 -1.56
CA VAL A 209 16.40 -5.69 -0.46
C VAL A 209 16.79 -6.31 0.88
N LYS A 210 16.45 -7.59 1.10
CA LYS A 210 16.66 -8.28 2.38
C LYS A 210 17.96 -9.08 2.45
N ASN A 211 18.67 -9.26 1.33
CA ASN A 211 19.83 -10.13 1.27
C ASN A 211 21.01 -9.46 0.56
N ASN A 212 21.93 -8.91 1.36
CA ASN A 212 23.14 -8.23 0.90
C ASN A 212 24.20 -9.18 0.30
N THR A 213 24.00 -10.50 0.33
CA THR A 213 24.90 -11.46 -0.36
C THR A 213 24.61 -11.55 -1.86
N LEU A 214 23.45 -11.06 -2.32
CA LEU A 214 23.07 -11.07 -3.72
C LEU A 214 23.66 -9.85 -4.43
N LEU A 215 24.31 -10.05 -5.58
CA LEU A 215 24.84 -8.93 -6.38
C LEU A 215 23.75 -7.91 -6.74
N GLN A 216 22.52 -8.39 -6.98
CA GLN A 216 21.36 -7.56 -7.30
C GLN A 216 20.98 -6.59 -6.18
N HIS A 217 21.35 -6.89 -4.92
CA HIS A 217 21.18 -5.95 -3.81
C HIS A 217 21.85 -4.62 -4.14
N TYR A 218 23.10 -4.66 -4.60
CA TYR A 218 23.90 -3.48 -4.98
C TYR A 218 23.57 -2.92 -6.36
N GLN A 219 22.60 -3.50 -7.06
CA GLN A 219 22.10 -3.01 -8.35
C GLN A 219 20.73 -2.34 -8.23
N LEU A 220 20.09 -2.42 -7.05
CA LEU A 220 18.81 -1.77 -6.79
C LEU A 220 18.84 -0.30 -7.16
N GLN A 221 17.71 0.19 -7.65
CA GLN A 221 17.52 1.58 -8.03
C GLN A 221 16.44 2.18 -7.15
N TYR A 222 16.61 3.45 -6.78
CA TYR A 222 15.59 4.23 -6.10
C TYR A 222 14.92 5.20 -7.06
N TRP A 223 13.62 5.00 -7.27
CA TRP A 223 12.78 5.77 -8.19
C TRP A 223 11.88 6.70 -7.38
N CYS A 224 12.33 7.92 -7.17
CA CYS A 224 11.63 8.96 -6.42
C CYS A 224 10.52 9.60 -7.25
N TYR A 225 9.36 9.81 -6.64
CA TYR A 225 8.18 10.35 -7.32
C TYR A 225 7.45 11.45 -6.54
N ASP A 226 7.76 11.68 -5.26
CA ASP A 226 7.12 12.70 -4.42
C ASP A 226 8.02 12.98 -3.20
N LEU A 227 7.66 14.01 -2.43
CA LEU A 227 8.25 14.35 -1.15
C LEU A 227 7.22 14.19 -0.03
N THR A 228 7.65 13.74 1.15
CA THR A 228 6.79 13.71 2.35
C THR A 228 6.85 15.06 3.05
N MET A 229 6.12 16.05 2.52
CA MET A 229 6.08 17.41 3.07
C MET A 229 4.66 17.76 3.52
N GLU A 230 4.56 18.34 4.71
CA GLU A 230 3.30 18.85 5.26
C GLU A 230 2.92 20.21 4.69
N ALA A 231 1.61 20.52 4.71
CA ALA A 231 1.08 21.86 4.43
C ALA A 231 1.41 22.45 3.03
N ILE A 232 1.91 21.63 2.10
CA ILE A 232 2.16 22.04 0.71
C ILE A 232 1.52 21.08 -0.29
N THR A 233 1.10 21.65 -1.41
CA THR A 233 0.36 20.95 -2.46
C THR A 233 1.26 20.01 -3.26
N ALA A 234 0.67 19.06 -3.97
CA ALA A 234 1.43 18.13 -4.81
C ALA A 234 2.15 18.83 -5.97
N TYR A 235 1.60 19.94 -6.45
CA TYR A 235 2.24 20.81 -7.42
C TYR A 235 3.55 21.39 -6.84
N THR A 236 3.48 22.04 -5.68
CA THR A 236 4.68 22.61 -5.03
C THR A 236 5.69 21.54 -4.65
N ARG A 237 5.27 20.37 -4.16
CA ARG A 237 6.18 19.25 -3.86
C ARG A 237 6.95 18.78 -5.09
N ASN A 238 6.30 18.72 -6.26
CA ASN A 238 6.99 18.38 -7.50
C ASN A 238 7.98 19.47 -7.92
N GLU A 239 7.63 20.75 -7.80
CA GLU A 239 8.57 21.85 -8.08
C GLU A 239 9.79 21.79 -7.16
N GLU A 240 9.59 21.57 -5.85
CA GLU A 240 10.69 21.45 -4.89
C GLU A 240 11.55 20.21 -5.17
N LEU A 241 10.94 19.08 -5.53
CA LEU A 241 11.68 17.89 -5.92
C LEU A 241 12.51 18.12 -7.19
N GLU A 242 11.95 18.78 -8.21
CA GLU A 242 12.67 19.07 -9.46
C GLU A 242 13.82 20.05 -9.24
N LYS A 243 13.64 21.08 -8.41
CA LYS A 243 14.72 22.03 -8.04
C LYS A 243 15.83 21.37 -7.23
N ALA A 244 15.47 20.41 -6.38
CA ALA A 244 16.40 19.74 -5.47
C ALA A 244 17.37 18.77 -6.17
N ILE A 245 17.14 18.43 -7.44
CA ILE A 245 17.78 17.28 -8.07
C ILE A 245 18.68 17.75 -9.21
N LYS A 246 19.99 17.56 -9.04
CA LYS A 246 21.02 18.04 -9.98
C LYS A 246 20.89 17.44 -11.39
N GLY A 247 20.37 16.21 -11.49
CA GLY A 247 20.26 15.46 -12.74
C GLY A 247 18.91 15.58 -13.48
N GLY A 248 17.96 16.36 -12.95
CA GLY A 248 16.61 16.48 -13.48
C GLY A 248 15.80 15.17 -13.46
N THR A 249 14.65 15.17 -14.15
CA THR A 249 13.77 14.00 -14.25
C THR A 249 14.24 13.03 -15.34
N THR A 250 13.98 11.74 -15.15
CA THR A 250 14.31 10.69 -16.12
C THR A 250 13.05 10.03 -16.67
N GLY A 251 12.76 10.28 -17.94
CA GLY A 251 11.68 9.65 -18.69
C GLY A 251 12.17 8.54 -19.63
N PHE A 252 11.24 7.71 -20.11
CA PHE A 252 11.53 6.60 -21.03
C PHE A 252 10.61 6.68 -22.25
N VAL A 253 11.17 6.43 -23.43
CA VAL A 253 10.44 6.47 -24.71
C VAL A 253 10.18 5.06 -25.25
N THR A 254 11.00 4.09 -24.86
CA THR A 254 10.84 2.69 -25.26
C THR A 254 11.01 1.74 -24.08
N LYS A 255 10.44 0.53 -24.19
CA LYS A 255 10.62 -0.54 -23.21
C LYS A 255 12.08 -0.95 -23.05
N ALA A 256 12.86 -0.98 -24.14
CA ALA A 256 14.29 -1.30 -24.08
C ALA A 256 15.06 -0.30 -23.22
N GLN A 257 14.84 1.01 -23.41
CA GLN A 257 15.47 2.05 -22.56
C GLN A 257 15.12 1.88 -21.08
N HIS A 258 13.87 1.53 -20.76
CA HIS A 258 13.46 1.25 -19.40
C HIS A 258 14.18 0.03 -18.82
N LEU A 259 14.19 -1.09 -19.54
CA LEU A 259 14.81 -2.34 -19.07
C LEU A 259 16.35 -2.24 -18.97
N ASP A 260 16.98 -1.44 -19.83
CA ASP A 260 18.43 -1.26 -19.84
C ASP A 260 18.91 -0.17 -18.88
N ASN A 261 18.01 0.57 -18.20
CA ASN A 261 18.38 1.63 -17.28
C ASN A 261 19.34 1.15 -16.19
N LYS A 262 20.47 1.86 -16.03
CA LYS A 262 21.49 1.60 -14.98
C LYS A 262 21.61 2.70 -13.93
N LYS A 263 20.85 3.80 -14.05
CA LYS A 263 20.85 4.83 -13.00
C LYS A 263 20.32 4.22 -11.70
N GLN A 264 21.05 4.42 -10.60
CA GLN A 264 20.66 3.90 -9.28
C GLN A 264 19.78 4.87 -8.49
N PHE A 265 19.75 6.14 -8.88
CA PHE A 265 18.80 7.13 -8.38
C PHE A 265 18.16 7.87 -9.55
N LEU A 266 16.83 7.96 -9.52
CA LEU A 266 16.03 8.64 -10.54
C LEU A 266 14.89 9.39 -9.89
N VAL A 267 14.56 10.55 -10.46
CA VAL A 267 13.27 11.22 -10.25
C VAL A 267 12.42 11.03 -11.50
N ILE A 268 11.18 10.60 -11.32
CA ILE A 268 10.29 10.35 -12.45
C ILE A 268 9.52 11.61 -12.87
N PRO A 269 9.29 11.83 -14.18
CA PRO A 269 8.57 12.99 -14.67
C PRO A 269 7.07 12.90 -14.35
N SER A 270 6.44 14.07 -14.27
CA SER A 270 4.99 14.25 -14.19
C SER A 270 4.41 14.69 -15.53
N TYR A 271 3.19 14.25 -15.85
CA TYR A 271 2.48 14.58 -17.08
C TYR A 271 1.08 15.08 -16.77
N ASN A 272 0.57 16.07 -17.50
CA ASN A 272 -0.81 16.54 -17.32
C ASN A 272 -1.82 15.50 -17.83
N ILE A 273 -2.85 15.24 -17.02
CA ILE A 273 -3.95 14.30 -17.30
C ILE A 273 -5.28 14.99 -17.01
N ASP A 274 -6.04 15.27 -18.07
CA ASP A 274 -7.25 16.10 -17.98
C ASP A 274 -8.55 15.32 -17.80
N ASN A 275 -8.56 14.03 -18.15
CA ASN A 275 -9.75 13.20 -18.12
C ASN A 275 -9.39 11.70 -18.18
N ILE A 276 -10.40 10.84 -18.02
CA ILE A 276 -10.24 9.39 -18.00
C ILE A 276 -9.75 8.81 -19.34
N THR A 277 -10.03 9.46 -20.47
CA THR A 277 -9.54 9.05 -21.80
C THR A 277 -8.03 9.26 -21.88
N THR A 278 -7.55 10.48 -21.59
CA THR A 278 -6.11 10.78 -21.52
C THR A 278 -5.40 9.90 -20.49
N ALA A 279 -6.04 9.62 -19.35
CA ALA A 279 -5.51 8.69 -18.34
C ALA A 279 -5.39 7.26 -18.88
N THR A 280 -6.33 6.82 -19.71
CA THR A 280 -6.34 5.49 -20.34
C THR A 280 -5.20 5.35 -21.35
N ASP A 281 -5.04 6.35 -22.23
CA ASP A 281 -3.97 6.37 -23.22
C ASP A 281 -2.60 6.38 -22.56
N ARG A 282 -2.42 7.25 -21.57
CA ARG A 282 -1.16 7.35 -20.82
C ARG A 282 -0.85 6.07 -20.04
N ARG A 283 -1.85 5.47 -19.40
CA ARG A 283 -1.70 4.17 -18.72
C ARG A 283 -1.25 3.09 -19.68
N ASN A 284 -1.87 2.98 -20.85
CA ASN A 284 -1.51 1.97 -21.85
C ASN A 284 -0.08 2.19 -22.34
N LEU A 285 0.28 3.43 -22.66
CA LEU A 285 1.66 3.79 -23.02
C LEU A 285 2.65 3.34 -21.94
N PHE A 286 2.38 3.62 -20.66
CA PHE A 286 3.28 3.22 -19.57
C PHE A 286 3.38 1.71 -19.40
N ILE A 287 2.28 0.98 -19.64
CA ILE A 287 2.30 -0.49 -19.67
C ILE A 287 3.17 -1.01 -20.82
N ASP A 288 3.07 -0.40 -22.01
CA ASP A 288 3.88 -0.77 -23.18
C ASP A 288 5.37 -0.49 -22.94
N LEU A 289 5.69 0.55 -22.16
CA LEU A 289 7.05 0.82 -21.65
C LEU A 289 7.52 -0.18 -20.59
N GLY A 290 6.63 -1.03 -20.05
CA GLY A 290 6.95 -2.06 -19.06
C GLY A 290 6.65 -1.69 -17.61
N PHE A 291 5.89 -0.62 -17.35
CA PHE A 291 5.41 -0.27 -16.00
C PHE A 291 4.08 -0.96 -15.68
N GLU A 292 3.65 -0.90 -14.41
CA GLU A 292 2.39 -1.53 -13.96
C GLU A 292 1.14 -0.74 -14.42
N GLY A 293 1.30 0.55 -14.68
CA GLY A 293 0.20 1.45 -15.03
C GLY A 293 0.51 2.92 -14.72
N LEU A 294 -0.51 3.65 -14.25
CA LEU A 294 -0.48 5.09 -14.01
C LEU A 294 -0.82 5.42 -12.55
N ILE A 295 -0.09 6.37 -11.96
CA ILE A 295 -0.52 7.12 -10.77
C ILE A 295 -1.02 8.49 -11.24
N VAL A 296 -2.14 8.97 -10.71
CA VAL A 296 -2.59 10.36 -10.88
C VAL A 296 -2.73 11.05 -9.52
N ARG A 297 -2.23 12.28 -9.38
CA ARG A 297 -2.25 13.07 -8.15
C ARG A 297 -3.00 14.38 -8.38
N ASN A 298 -3.81 14.78 -7.41
CA ASN A 298 -4.44 16.09 -7.43
C ASN A 298 -3.36 17.15 -7.13
N PRO A 299 -3.05 18.09 -8.05
CA PRO A 299 -2.00 19.08 -7.86
C PRO A 299 -2.23 19.92 -6.60
N GLU A 300 -3.48 20.23 -6.26
CA GLU A 300 -3.86 21.08 -5.11
C GLU A 300 -3.90 20.32 -3.77
N ALA A 301 -3.63 19.02 -3.75
CA ALA A 301 -3.73 18.23 -2.53
C ALA A 301 -2.41 18.18 -1.75
N GLU A 302 -2.52 18.40 -0.43
CA GLU A 302 -1.45 18.09 0.51
C GLU A 302 -1.11 16.60 0.55
N TYR A 303 0.09 16.28 1.04
CA TYR A 303 0.55 14.91 1.22
C TYR A 303 -0.27 14.21 2.31
N ALA A 304 -1.05 13.21 1.93
CA ALA A 304 -2.01 12.58 2.83
C ALA A 304 -1.39 11.42 3.63
N PHE A 305 -0.54 11.74 4.61
CA PHE A 305 0.16 10.78 5.48
C PHE A 305 -0.78 9.69 6.04
N GLY A 306 -0.44 8.42 5.78
CA GLY A 306 -1.11 7.23 6.27
C GLY A 306 -2.58 7.09 5.85
N LYS A 307 -3.03 7.91 4.89
CA LYS A 307 -4.42 8.03 4.48
C LYS A 307 -4.60 7.56 3.03
N ARG A 308 -5.80 7.03 2.76
CA ARG A 308 -6.28 6.74 1.41
C ARG A 308 -7.48 7.63 1.12
N ASN A 309 -7.26 8.69 0.34
CA ASN A 309 -8.28 9.69 0.01
C ASN A 309 -8.21 10.03 -1.50
N SER A 310 -8.82 11.14 -1.89
CA SER A 310 -8.82 11.62 -3.29
C SER A 310 -7.58 12.43 -3.68
N SER A 311 -6.51 12.44 -2.88
CA SER A 311 -5.26 13.14 -3.21
C SER A 311 -4.44 12.39 -4.28
N MET A 312 -4.54 11.05 -4.30
CA MET A 312 -3.80 10.20 -5.23
C MET A 312 -4.61 8.97 -5.64
N PHE A 313 -4.57 8.64 -6.93
CA PHE A 313 -5.21 7.47 -7.49
C PHE A 313 -4.22 6.59 -8.26
N LYS A 314 -4.48 5.28 -8.26
CA LYS A 314 -3.79 4.29 -9.09
C LYS A 314 -4.74 3.82 -10.18
N TYR A 315 -4.23 3.74 -11.41
CA TYR A 315 -4.96 3.27 -12.57
C TYR A 315 -4.16 2.16 -13.26
N LYS A 316 -4.67 0.94 -13.15
CA LYS A 316 -4.04 -0.28 -13.69
C LYS A 316 -4.96 -0.91 -14.71
N LYS A 317 -4.40 -1.70 -15.63
CA LYS A 317 -5.22 -2.53 -16.50
C LYS A 317 -6.03 -3.51 -15.64
N LYS A 318 -7.31 -3.64 -15.97
CA LYS A 318 -8.18 -4.72 -15.53
C LYS A 318 -8.32 -5.62 -16.73
N LEU A 319 -7.99 -6.89 -16.56
CA LEU A 319 -8.28 -7.93 -17.52
C LEU A 319 -9.44 -8.74 -16.96
N ASP A 320 -10.25 -9.29 -17.84
CA ASP A 320 -11.23 -10.28 -17.48
C ASP A 320 -11.15 -11.48 -18.44
N GLY A 321 -11.69 -12.59 -17.99
CA GLY A 321 -11.74 -13.82 -18.76
C GLY A 321 -12.80 -14.76 -18.18
N LYS A 322 -13.22 -15.72 -19.00
CA LYS A 322 -14.12 -16.79 -18.55
C LYS A 322 -13.31 -18.07 -18.38
N PHE A 323 -13.41 -18.68 -17.22
CA PHE A 323 -12.64 -19.87 -16.86
C PHE A 323 -13.57 -20.94 -16.28
N ILE A 324 -13.25 -22.22 -16.49
CA ILE A 324 -14.05 -23.32 -15.95
C ILE A 324 -13.65 -23.54 -14.49
N ILE A 325 -14.64 -23.57 -13.60
CA ILE A 325 -14.46 -23.93 -12.20
C ILE A 325 -14.29 -25.44 -12.12
N ILE A 326 -13.14 -25.90 -11.63
CA ILE A 326 -12.85 -27.34 -11.52
C ILE A 326 -12.91 -27.84 -10.08
N ASP A 327 -12.74 -26.96 -9.10
CA ASP A 327 -12.87 -27.29 -7.69
C ASP A 327 -13.27 -26.05 -6.87
N ILE A 328 -13.87 -26.29 -5.71
CA ILE A 328 -14.17 -25.26 -4.72
C ILE A 328 -13.81 -25.82 -3.35
N GLN A 329 -12.79 -25.23 -2.75
CA GLN A 329 -12.26 -25.60 -1.45
C GLN A 329 -12.64 -24.57 -0.40
N GLU A 330 -12.68 -25.00 0.85
CA GLU A 330 -12.91 -24.13 1.99
C GLU A 330 -11.56 -23.54 2.46
N ASP A 331 -11.48 -22.22 2.55
CA ASP A 331 -10.34 -21.52 3.15
C ASP A 331 -10.35 -21.64 4.68
N LYS A 332 -9.30 -21.13 5.31
CA LYS A 332 -9.15 -21.16 6.77
C LYS A 332 -10.25 -20.41 7.55
N ARG A 333 -11.10 -19.62 6.88
CA ARG A 333 -12.18 -18.81 7.45
C ARG A 333 -13.57 -19.38 7.11
N GLY A 334 -13.64 -20.56 6.50
CA GLY A 334 -14.89 -21.15 6.06
C GLY A 334 -15.46 -20.52 4.79
N LEU A 335 -14.61 -19.92 3.95
CA LEU A 335 -15.02 -19.24 2.71
C LEU A 335 -14.51 -19.98 1.47
N PRO A 336 -15.23 -19.95 0.34
CA PRO A 336 -14.83 -20.64 -0.87
C PRO A 336 -13.58 -20.02 -1.50
N ILE A 337 -12.60 -20.88 -1.79
CA ILE A 337 -11.54 -20.67 -2.77
C ILE A 337 -11.91 -21.49 -4.00
N TYR A 338 -12.00 -20.81 -5.14
CA TYR A 338 -12.30 -21.43 -6.42
C TYR A 338 -11.00 -21.79 -7.12
N THR A 339 -10.87 -23.03 -7.54
CA THR A 339 -9.82 -23.46 -8.45
C THR A 339 -10.39 -23.49 -9.85
N LEU A 340 -9.76 -22.75 -10.76
CA LEU A 340 -10.16 -22.67 -12.15
C LEU A 340 -9.03 -23.14 -13.06
N ILE A 341 -9.41 -23.74 -14.19
CA ILE A 341 -8.45 -24.08 -15.25
C ILE A 341 -8.09 -22.82 -16.03
N ASN A 342 -6.83 -22.69 -16.38
CA ASN A 342 -6.35 -21.63 -17.24
C ASN A 342 -6.94 -21.80 -18.66
N ASP A 343 -7.05 -20.70 -19.39
CA ASP A 343 -7.63 -20.63 -20.74
C ASP A 343 -6.60 -20.81 -21.86
N ILE A 344 -5.30 -20.71 -21.53
CA ILE A 344 -4.20 -20.79 -22.50
C ILE A 344 -3.34 -22.07 -22.34
N ASN A 345 -3.51 -22.81 -21.25
CA ASN A 345 -2.81 -24.06 -20.96
C ASN A 345 -3.57 -24.85 -19.88
N ASP A 346 -3.06 -26.04 -19.51
CA ASP A 346 -3.71 -26.93 -18.53
C ASP A 346 -3.37 -26.59 -17.06
N GLU A 347 -2.69 -25.47 -16.80
CA GLU A 347 -2.41 -25.04 -15.43
C GLU A 347 -3.67 -24.54 -14.74
N THR A 348 -3.62 -24.47 -13.41
CA THR A 348 -4.75 -24.02 -12.60
C THR A 348 -4.37 -22.83 -11.74
N PHE A 349 -5.38 -22.05 -11.36
CA PHE A 349 -5.19 -20.95 -10.42
C PHE A 349 -6.35 -20.84 -9.46
N GLU A 350 -6.05 -20.24 -8.32
CA GLU A 350 -7.01 -20.02 -7.25
C GLU A 350 -7.49 -18.58 -7.24
N CYS A 351 -8.78 -18.38 -7.00
CA CYS A 351 -9.30 -17.06 -6.72
C CYS A 351 -10.45 -17.09 -5.71
N THR A 352 -10.71 -15.93 -5.10
CA THR A 352 -11.85 -15.72 -4.21
C THR A 352 -12.93 -14.92 -4.95
N ILE A 353 -14.19 -15.07 -4.56
CA ILE A 353 -15.29 -14.27 -5.08
C ILE A 353 -15.54 -13.01 -4.24
N ASN A 354 -15.92 -11.90 -4.87
CA ASN A 354 -16.27 -10.67 -4.16
C ASN A 354 -17.78 -10.59 -3.86
N LEU A 355 -18.24 -11.34 -2.85
CA LEU A 355 -19.62 -11.34 -2.37
C LEU A 355 -19.69 -11.17 -0.84
N PRO A 356 -20.85 -10.79 -0.28
CA PRO A 356 -21.08 -10.86 1.16
C PRO A 356 -20.77 -12.26 1.72
N GLN A 357 -20.25 -12.34 2.94
CA GLN A 357 -19.76 -13.60 3.53
C GLN A 357 -20.83 -14.71 3.56
N GLU A 358 -22.08 -14.36 3.85
CA GLU A 358 -23.18 -15.33 3.86
C GLU A 358 -23.49 -15.89 2.48
N GLU A 359 -23.40 -15.08 1.43
CA GLU A 359 -23.55 -15.55 0.04
C GLU A 359 -22.38 -16.44 -0.39
N GLN A 360 -21.17 -16.13 0.06
CA GLN A 360 -19.99 -16.97 -0.16
C GLN A 360 -20.18 -18.37 0.46
N LYS A 361 -20.66 -18.45 1.71
CA LYS A 361 -20.95 -19.74 2.37
C LYS A 361 -22.03 -20.54 1.65
N LYS A 362 -23.09 -19.88 1.15
CA LYS A 362 -24.12 -20.53 0.33
C LYS A 362 -23.54 -21.18 -0.92
N GLN A 363 -22.64 -20.49 -1.63
CA GLN A 363 -21.98 -21.06 -2.80
C GLN A 363 -21.09 -22.26 -2.45
N LEU A 364 -20.36 -22.20 -1.33
CA LEU A 364 -19.58 -23.34 -0.84
C LEU A 364 -20.45 -24.57 -0.55
N ASN A 365 -21.62 -24.39 0.07
CA ASN A 365 -22.58 -25.47 0.32
C ASN A 365 -23.17 -26.08 -0.97
N MET A 366 -23.22 -25.30 -2.05
CA MET A 366 -23.72 -25.72 -3.37
C MET A 366 -22.60 -26.09 -4.33
N LYS A 367 -21.35 -26.27 -3.87
CA LYS A 367 -20.17 -26.40 -4.75
C LYS A 367 -20.30 -27.44 -5.85
N GLN A 368 -20.96 -28.56 -5.58
CA GLN A 368 -21.20 -29.63 -6.56
C GLN A 368 -21.96 -29.17 -7.81
N TYR A 369 -22.82 -28.14 -7.69
CA TYR A 369 -23.56 -27.56 -8.81
C TYR A 369 -22.79 -26.47 -9.56
N LEU A 370 -21.71 -25.97 -8.96
CA LEU A 370 -20.88 -24.89 -9.50
C LEU A 370 -19.62 -25.43 -10.22
N ILE A 371 -19.15 -26.62 -9.83
CA ILE A 371 -18.07 -27.31 -10.55
C ILE A 371 -18.52 -27.63 -11.99
N GLY A 372 -17.64 -27.36 -12.95
CA GLY A 372 -17.89 -27.46 -14.40
C GLY A 372 -18.53 -26.20 -15.00
N LYS A 373 -18.97 -25.24 -14.18
CA LYS A 373 -19.55 -23.97 -14.67
C LYS A 373 -18.46 -22.96 -15.02
N MET A 374 -18.82 -22.01 -15.89
CA MET A 374 -17.95 -20.90 -16.26
C MET A 374 -18.03 -19.78 -15.22
N GLY A 375 -16.87 -19.26 -14.83
CA GLY A 375 -16.73 -18.08 -13.98
C GLY A 375 -16.13 -16.91 -14.75
N LEU A 376 -16.74 -15.72 -14.65
CA LEU A 376 -16.12 -14.46 -15.07
C LEU A 376 -15.14 -14.01 -13.99
N VAL A 377 -13.86 -13.95 -14.32
CA VAL A 377 -12.79 -13.57 -13.39
C VAL A 377 -12.14 -12.27 -13.86
N GLU A 378 -12.06 -11.27 -12.97
CA GLU A 378 -11.19 -10.11 -13.15
C GLU A 378 -9.79 -10.44 -12.61
N TYR A 379 -8.74 -10.13 -13.36
CA TYR A 379 -7.35 -10.30 -12.96
C TYR A 379 -6.48 -9.12 -13.42
N ARG A 380 -5.26 -9.04 -12.92
CA ARG A 380 -4.35 -7.90 -13.19
C ARG A 380 -3.39 -8.19 -14.32
N GLU A 381 -2.75 -9.34 -14.24
CA GLU A 381 -1.74 -9.82 -15.19
C GLU A 381 -1.74 -11.35 -15.15
N ARG A 382 -1.01 -11.97 -16.07
CA ARG A 382 -0.61 -13.38 -15.95
C ARG A 382 0.80 -13.40 -15.37
N SER A 383 1.08 -14.24 -14.37
CA SER A 383 2.39 -14.23 -13.71
C SER A 383 3.01 -15.62 -13.55
N GLY A 384 4.34 -15.62 -13.40
CA GLY A 384 5.15 -16.81 -13.22
C GLY A 384 5.32 -17.67 -14.48
N LYS A 385 6.02 -18.80 -14.34
CA LYS A 385 6.25 -19.76 -15.43
C LYS A 385 4.97 -20.41 -15.97
N LYS A 386 3.90 -20.40 -15.17
CA LYS A 386 2.62 -21.03 -15.49
C LYS A 386 1.68 -20.14 -16.32
N GLU A 387 1.98 -18.84 -16.41
CA GLU A 387 1.18 -17.84 -17.15
C GLU A 387 -0.32 -17.84 -16.75
N VAL A 388 -0.58 -18.01 -15.46
CA VAL A 388 -1.94 -18.01 -14.91
C VAL A 388 -2.38 -16.62 -14.44
N PRO A 389 -3.68 -16.31 -14.48
CA PRO A 389 -4.24 -15.08 -13.91
C PRO A 389 -3.79 -14.80 -12.47
N PHE A 390 -3.17 -13.64 -12.25
CA PHE A 390 -2.65 -13.19 -10.96
C PHE A 390 -3.49 -12.05 -10.37
N HIS A 391 -3.58 -12.04 -9.03
CA HIS A 391 -4.54 -11.21 -8.29
C HIS A 391 -6.00 -11.36 -8.78
N ALA A 392 -6.34 -12.58 -9.18
CA ALA A 392 -7.64 -12.93 -9.72
C ALA A 392 -8.76 -12.81 -8.68
N LYS A 393 -9.93 -12.34 -9.12
CA LYS A 393 -11.17 -12.26 -8.36
C LYS A 393 -12.32 -12.73 -9.23
N LEU A 394 -13.03 -13.75 -8.77
CA LEU A 394 -14.27 -14.20 -9.40
C LEU A 394 -15.33 -13.10 -9.20
N LEU A 395 -16.00 -12.73 -10.29
CA LEU A 395 -17.05 -11.71 -10.30
C LEU A 395 -18.44 -12.32 -10.40
N LYS A 396 -18.59 -13.33 -11.26
CA LYS A 396 -19.87 -13.95 -11.58
C LYS A 396 -19.68 -15.40 -11.99
N ILE A 397 -20.61 -16.26 -11.61
CA ILE A 397 -20.71 -17.64 -12.10
C ILE A 397 -21.90 -17.70 -13.07
N PHE A 398 -21.70 -18.31 -14.23
CA PHE A 398 -22.74 -18.57 -15.21
C PHE A 398 -23.37 -19.94 -14.88
N ILE A 399 -24.58 -19.90 -14.30
CA ILE A 399 -25.33 -21.09 -13.84
C ILE A 399 -26.09 -21.71 -15.00
#